data_AF-A0A078ARZ8-F1
#
_entry.id   AF-A0A078ARZ8-F1
#
_cell.length_a   1.000
_cell.length_b   1.000
_cell.length_c   1.000
_cell.angle_alpha   90.00
_cell.angle_beta   90.00
_cell.angle_gamma   90.00
#
_symmetry.space_group_name_H-M   'P 1'
#
loop_
_entity.id
_entity.type
_entity.pdbx_description
1 polymer ?
#
loop_
_entity_poly.entity_id
_entity_poly.type
_entity_poly.pdbx_seq_one_letter_code
_entity_poly.pdbx_strand_id
1 'polypeptide(L)'
;MQIQITKLEYGIGKFKVTQGEKSQRELQINQNLMKNEETQDADQFNSQFQPYQQHQQSSQQIFDKTLIQEASENPLIFEEQETEEQVQQIQSQEQSYQAIGFNDLCKLQIKSVDSKTINFILTDEVADVTVQFGFEFRFYPSYDGQQYKGGIYVFKTSQSDSSYFSEELLSTEIIKGSFQTGVQFTYKAHYRNTISIVTVYLTKDDKGCGDIEFDIKRDGLERNVEATVNWFSDEIQNHGVFYTDSNGFEYVKRIKRNVLEESDIKSTAPANFYPVNTGIFIENKAKKLQMIVMNDRSQAGSGFREGRIELLFNRRVLTNDELGNPEFLNELDENYQPIRTQNKYFVRFTNSRKQAFKAITERTFKTLNPIRMYQASKFFQENVTITQIDKETIIIPRLHSILKQLDIVDYKLIPDTKFETALLWLQQFNIDKQNVKQISRDQVRDILQQLCKIGEIKSQFDYKTSKCDVSPSFEFTKLTGQALSDIEQKKNDYSLYKILTIKIKLI
;
A
#
# COMPACT_ATOMS: atom_id res chain seq x y z
N MET A 1 -56.77 -12.86 -23.17
CA MET A 1 -55.94 -13.12 -24.37
C MET A 1 -54.68 -13.82 -23.87
N GLN A 2 -54.59 -15.13 -24.08
CA GLN A 2 -53.42 -15.93 -23.73
C GLN A 2 -52.21 -15.44 -24.51
N ILE A 3 -51.05 -15.24 -23.87
CA ILE A 3 -49.76 -15.70 -24.39
C ILE A 3 -48.90 -16.19 -23.22
N GLN A 4 -48.29 -17.35 -23.47
CA GLN A 4 -47.46 -18.17 -22.59
C GLN A 4 -46.21 -17.46 -22.08
N ILE A 5 -45.84 -17.80 -20.84
CA ILE A 5 -44.52 -17.61 -20.28
C ILE A 5 -43.61 -18.69 -20.87
N THR A 6 -42.65 -18.30 -21.71
CA THR A 6 -41.55 -19.18 -22.12
C THR A 6 -40.32 -18.86 -21.28
N LYS A 7 -39.85 -19.89 -20.61
CA LYS A 7 -38.63 -20.02 -19.82
C LYS A 7 -37.42 -19.51 -20.62
N LEU A 8 -36.73 -18.47 -20.15
CA LEU A 8 -35.39 -18.13 -20.63
C LEU A 8 -34.38 -18.83 -19.72
N GLU A 9 -33.96 -20.01 -20.15
CA GLU A 9 -32.77 -20.69 -19.67
C GLU A 9 -31.55 -19.87 -20.10
N TYR A 10 -30.69 -19.48 -19.16
CA TYR A 10 -29.36 -18.96 -19.49
C TYR A 10 -28.54 -20.10 -20.10
N GLY A 11 -28.54 -20.14 -21.44
CA GLY A 11 -27.68 -21.00 -22.22
C GLY A 11 -26.21 -20.64 -22.00
N ILE A 12 -25.44 -21.62 -21.54
CA ILE A 12 -23.99 -21.63 -21.66
C ILE A 12 -23.67 -21.60 -23.17
N GLY A 13 -23.17 -20.47 -23.65
CA GLY A 13 -22.64 -20.37 -25.00
C GLY A 13 -21.41 -21.27 -25.15
N LYS A 14 -21.59 -22.44 -25.75
CA LYS A 14 -20.50 -23.21 -26.35
C LYS A 14 -19.97 -22.40 -27.55
N PHE A 15 -18.79 -21.80 -27.40
CA PHE A 15 -18.04 -21.32 -28.56
C PHE A 15 -17.60 -22.52 -29.40
N LYS A 16 -18.15 -22.64 -30.61
CA LYS A 16 -17.61 -23.47 -31.68
C LYS A 16 -16.36 -22.77 -32.21
N VAL A 17 -15.20 -23.35 -31.99
CA VAL A 17 -13.98 -23.00 -32.73
C VAL A 17 -14.13 -23.55 -34.14
N THR A 18 -14.41 -22.66 -35.10
CA THR A 18 -14.21 -22.95 -36.52
C THR A 18 -12.72 -22.94 -36.80
N GLN A 19 -12.16 -24.10 -37.16
CA GLN A 19 -10.82 -24.21 -37.73
C GLN A 19 -10.79 -23.44 -39.06
N GLY A 20 -10.06 -22.32 -39.07
CA GLY A 20 -9.60 -21.63 -40.27
C GLY A 20 -8.08 -21.77 -40.34
N GLU A 21 -7.59 -22.16 -41.51
CA GLU A 21 -6.25 -22.63 -41.83
C GLU A 21 -5.14 -21.65 -41.41
N LYS A 22 -4.28 -22.06 -40.47
CA LYS A 22 -2.98 -21.43 -40.26
C LYS A 22 -1.96 -22.08 -41.19
N SER A 23 -1.38 -21.25 -42.05
CA SER A 23 -0.34 -21.60 -43.02
C SER A 23 0.86 -22.28 -42.37
N GLN A 24 1.38 -23.32 -43.02
CA GLN A 24 2.50 -24.18 -42.63
C GLN A 24 3.90 -23.49 -42.54
N ARG A 25 3.97 -22.16 -42.40
CA ARG A 25 5.26 -21.43 -42.39
C ARG A 25 5.88 -21.25 -41.00
N GLU A 26 5.12 -21.35 -39.91
CA GLU A 26 5.67 -21.13 -38.55
C GLU A 26 6.20 -22.40 -37.88
N LEU A 27 5.82 -23.60 -38.34
CA LEU A 27 6.32 -24.86 -37.78
C LEU A 27 7.67 -25.33 -38.38
N GLN A 28 8.07 -24.83 -39.54
CA GLN A 28 9.36 -25.17 -40.17
C GLN A 28 10.54 -24.35 -39.64
N ILE A 29 10.29 -23.17 -39.05
CA ILE A 29 11.34 -22.30 -38.53
C ILE A 29 11.86 -22.80 -37.16
N ASN A 30 10.96 -23.31 -36.31
CA ASN A 30 11.34 -23.80 -34.97
C ASN A 30 11.96 -25.21 -34.96
N GLN A 31 11.79 -26.01 -36.03
CA GLN A 31 12.48 -27.31 -36.15
C GLN A 31 13.90 -27.20 -36.75
N ASN A 32 14.24 -26.10 -37.42
CA ASN A 32 15.59 -25.86 -37.93
C ASN A 32 16.51 -25.15 -36.93
N LEU A 33 15.96 -24.47 -35.91
CA LEU A 33 16.76 -23.86 -34.83
C LEU A 33 17.20 -24.88 -33.76
N MET A 34 16.48 -25.99 -33.60
CA MET A 34 16.82 -27.07 -32.67
C MET A 34 17.78 -28.12 -33.25
N LYS A 35 18.34 -27.89 -34.45
CA LYS A 35 19.27 -28.84 -35.12
C LYS A 35 20.69 -28.30 -35.34
N ASN A 36 20.99 -27.07 -34.92
CA ASN A 36 22.30 -26.44 -35.14
C ASN A 36 23.08 -26.12 -33.85
N GLU A 37 22.70 -26.67 -32.69
CA GLU A 37 23.49 -26.59 -31.45
C GLU A 37 23.95 -27.97 -30.96
N GLU A 38 24.40 -28.81 -31.88
CA GLU A 38 25.35 -29.86 -31.55
C GLU A 38 26.64 -29.56 -32.31
N THR A 39 27.74 -29.47 -31.57
CA THR A 39 29.15 -29.22 -31.98
C THR A 39 29.59 -27.74 -32.09
N GLN A 40 30.27 -27.21 -31.06
CA GLN A 40 31.72 -27.02 -31.05
C GLN A 40 32.19 -26.22 -29.82
N ASP A 41 33.32 -26.67 -29.27
CA ASP A 41 34.07 -26.12 -28.14
C ASP A 41 34.69 -24.74 -28.40
N ALA A 42 34.91 -24.04 -27.28
CA ALA A 42 36.05 -23.20 -26.88
C ALA A 42 36.69 -22.16 -27.81
N ASP A 43 36.90 -21.00 -27.18
CA ASP A 43 37.91 -19.96 -27.41
C ASP A 43 37.72 -18.91 -28.52
N GLN A 44 37.89 -17.66 -28.06
CA GLN A 44 38.10 -16.40 -28.79
C GLN A 44 36.98 -15.95 -29.73
N PHE A 45 36.36 -14.81 -29.44
CA PHE A 45 36.39 -13.66 -30.36
C PHE A 45 35.90 -12.39 -29.67
N ASN A 46 36.73 -11.37 -29.76
CA ASN A 46 36.51 -10.01 -29.29
C ASN A 46 36.07 -9.14 -30.49
N SER A 47 35.30 -8.08 -30.20
CA SER A 47 34.99 -6.92 -31.05
C SER A 47 33.90 -6.99 -32.14
N GLN A 48 33.18 -5.86 -32.22
CA GLN A 48 32.29 -5.33 -33.28
C GLN A 48 30.82 -5.79 -33.30
N PHE A 49 29.94 -4.95 -32.75
CA PHE A 49 28.56 -4.83 -33.21
C PHE A 49 28.24 -3.35 -33.53
N GLN A 50 27.92 -3.10 -34.80
CA GLN A 50 27.36 -1.86 -35.35
C GLN A 50 25.82 -1.90 -35.24
N PRO A 51 25.11 -0.76 -35.14
CA PRO A 51 23.66 -0.73 -34.99
C PRO A 51 22.93 -0.88 -36.34
N TYR A 52 21.87 -1.70 -36.35
CA TYR A 52 20.94 -1.84 -37.47
C TYR A 52 20.06 -0.58 -37.66
N GLN A 53 19.98 -0.11 -38.92
CA GLN A 53 19.19 1.04 -39.35
C GLN A 53 17.68 0.75 -39.45
N GLN A 54 16.90 1.77 -39.12
CA GLN A 54 15.43 1.84 -39.19
C GLN A 54 14.89 1.77 -40.63
N HIS A 55 13.75 1.09 -40.80
CA HIS A 55 12.80 1.40 -41.87
C HIS A 55 11.61 2.17 -41.29
N GLN A 56 11.51 3.46 -41.66
CA GLN A 56 10.34 4.30 -41.45
C GLN A 56 9.31 4.03 -42.55
N GLN A 57 8.06 3.76 -42.17
CA GLN A 57 6.90 4.12 -42.99
C GLN A 57 5.78 4.70 -42.11
N SER A 58 5.15 5.70 -42.69
CA SER A 58 4.34 6.78 -42.14
C SER A 58 2.91 6.39 -41.72
N SER A 59 2.41 7.03 -40.66
CA SER A 59 0.99 7.35 -40.51
C SER A 59 0.85 8.75 -39.89
N GLN A 60 0.29 9.67 -40.68
CA GLN A 60 0.07 11.08 -40.34
C GLN A 60 -0.99 11.22 -39.23
N GLN A 61 -0.68 11.98 -38.17
CA GLN A 61 -1.66 12.51 -37.23
C GLN A 61 -1.99 13.95 -37.61
N ILE A 62 -3.28 14.20 -37.82
CA ILE A 62 -3.87 15.51 -38.10
C ILE A 62 -3.88 16.31 -36.78
N PHE A 63 -3.13 17.41 -36.73
CA PHE A 63 -3.18 18.39 -35.64
C PHE A 63 -4.14 19.52 -36.02
N ASP A 64 -5.19 19.70 -35.23
CA ASP A 64 -6.17 20.78 -35.34
C ASP A 64 -5.55 22.11 -34.86
N LYS A 65 -5.73 23.19 -35.63
CA LYS A 65 -4.90 24.41 -35.62
C LYS A 65 -5.64 25.66 -35.14
N THR A 66 -6.55 25.53 -34.16
CA THR A 66 -7.50 26.60 -33.80
C THR A 66 -7.62 26.90 -32.30
N LEU A 67 -6.61 26.59 -31.48
CA LEU A 67 -6.61 26.89 -30.04
C LEU A 67 -5.40 27.68 -29.53
N ILE A 68 -4.68 28.39 -30.41
CA ILE A 68 -3.63 29.35 -30.01
C ILE A 68 -3.85 30.67 -30.76
N GLN A 69 -4.87 31.41 -30.36
CA GLN A 69 -5.03 32.81 -30.76
C GLN A 69 -5.96 33.54 -29.79
N GLU A 70 -5.55 33.65 -28.53
CA GLU A 70 -6.15 34.57 -27.53
C GLU A 70 -5.24 34.68 -26.30
N ALA A 71 -4.00 35.15 -26.50
CA ALA A 71 -3.10 35.56 -25.41
C ALA A 71 -2.00 36.47 -25.99
N SER A 72 -2.38 37.59 -26.57
CA SER A 72 -1.44 38.60 -27.07
C SER A 72 -2.12 39.95 -27.01
N GLU A 73 -2.19 40.54 -25.81
CA GLU A 73 -2.34 41.98 -25.60
C GLU A 73 -2.17 42.30 -24.10
N ASN A 74 -0.92 42.28 -23.63
CA ASN A 74 -0.45 43.10 -22.50
C ASN A 74 1.09 43.12 -22.51
N PRO A 75 1.74 44.29 -22.65
CA PRO A 75 3.20 44.38 -22.66
C PRO A 75 3.75 44.19 -21.23
N LEU A 76 4.60 43.17 -21.06
CA LEU A 76 5.39 42.96 -19.85
C LEU A 76 6.51 44.01 -19.79
N ILE A 77 6.48 44.84 -18.75
CA ILE A 77 7.55 45.76 -18.38
C ILE A 77 8.63 44.94 -17.67
N PHE A 78 9.85 44.96 -18.18
CA PHE A 78 11.01 44.35 -17.53
C PHE A 78 11.64 45.37 -16.57
N GLU A 79 11.62 45.10 -15.27
CA GLU A 79 12.42 45.81 -14.27
C GLU A 79 13.89 45.35 -14.30
N GLU A 80 14.80 46.25 -13.93
CA GLU A 80 16.26 46.16 -14.07
C GLU A 80 16.90 44.98 -13.31
N GLN A 81 18.04 44.51 -13.84
CA GLN A 81 18.82 43.40 -13.30
C GLN A 81 19.39 43.70 -11.91
N GLU A 82 19.04 42.88 -10.91
CA GLU A 82 19.68 42.87 -9.59
C GLU A 82 21.13 42.40 -9.70
N THR A 83 22.00 43.00 -8.89
CA THR A 83 23.47 42.78 -8.92
C THR A 83 23.90 41.53 -8.15
N GLU A 84 25.04 40.94 -8.51
CA GLU A 84 25.54 39.66 -7.96
C GLU A 84 25.70 39.64 -6.42
N GLU A 85 25.89 40.79 -5.77
CA GLU A 85 25.93 40.91 -4.31
C GLU A 85 24.56 40.76 -3.64
N GLN A 86 23.47 41.20 -4.30
CA GLN A 86 22.10 40.98 -3.84
C GLN A 86 21.71 39.50 -3.99
N VAL A 87 22.14 38.84 -5.06
CA VAL A 87 21.93 37.40 -5.27
C VAL A 87 22.63 36.56 -4.17
N GLN A 88 23.80 36.95 -3.71
CA GLN A 88 24.51 36.26 -2.61
C GLN A 88 23.89 36.53 -1.21
N GLN A 89 23.34 37.72 -0.97
CA GLN A 89 22.60 37.99 0.28
C GLN A 89 21.22 37.31 0.30
N ILE A 90 20.55 37.18 -0.85
CA ILE A 90 19.29 36.43 -0.98
C ILE A 90 19.54 34.92 -0.80
N GLN A 91 20.61 34.37 -1.37
CA GLN A 91 20.97 32.95 -1.22
C GLN A 91 21.42 32.54 0.20
N SER A 92 21.88 33.49 1.03
CA SER A 92 22.28 33.20 2.41
C SER A 92 21.15 33.41 3.44
N GLN A 93 20.00 33.97 3.03
CA GLN A 93 18.83 34.18 3.90
C GLN A 93 17.57 33.38 3.47
N GLU A 94 17.60 32.63 2.36
CA GLU A 94 16.50 31.75 1.91
C GLU A 94 16.66 30.26 2.24
N GLN A 95 17.43 29.87 3.26
CA GLN A 95 17.14 28.60 3.96
C GLN A 95 15.92 28.78 4.88
N SER A 96 14.81 29.30 4.32
CA SER A 96 13.53 29.26 5.00
C SER A 96 13.10 27.80 5.04
N TYR A 97 12.95 27.25 6.25
CA TYR A 97 12.46 25.89 6.45
C TYR A 97 11.13 25.71 5.73
N GLN A 98 11.16 25.08 4.55
CA GLN A 98 9.96 24.78 3.79
C GLN A 98 9.09 23.85 4.65
N ALA A 99 7.82 24.21 4.81
CA ALA A 99 6.89 23.48 5.64
C ALA A 99 5.59 23.19 4.87
N ILE A 100 5.03 22.02 5.14
CA ILE A 100 3.71 21.60 4.66
C ILE A 100 2.80 21.36 5.86
N GLY A 101 1.51 21.21 5.61
CA GLY A 101 0.49 20.96 6.62
C GLY A 101 -0.46 22.15 6.82
N PHE A 102 -1.09 22.17 7.99
CA PHE A 102 -2.16 23.06 8.39
C PHE A 102 -1.83 23.63 9.78
N ASN A 103 -1.64 24.95 9.86
CA ASN A 103 -1.05 25.61 11.03
C ASN A 103 -1.68 25.25 12.38
N ASP A 104 -3.00 25.04 12.43
CA ASP A 104 -3.72 24.79 13.68
C ASP A 104 -3.92 23.28 13.99
N LEU A 105 -3.36 22.39 13.17
CA LEU A 105 -3.58 20.94 13.28
C LEU A 105 -2.28 20.15 13.25
N CYS A 106 -1.50 20.31 12.18
CA CYS A 106 -0.32 19.52 11.94
C CYS A 106 0.62 20.22 10.97
N LYS A 107 1.89 20.28 11.32
CA LYS A 107 2.94 20.87 10.49
C LYS A 107 4.10 19.90 10.32
N LEU A 108 4.59 19.76 9.11
CA LEU A 108 5.82 19.04 8.81
C LEU A 108 6.82 20.03 8.21
N GLN A 109 7.88 20.33 8.96
CA GLN A 109 8.97 21.20 8.53
C GLN A 109 10.12 20.36 8.01
N ILE A 110 10.69 20.76 6.87
CA ILE A 110 11.91 20.15 6.32
C ILE A 110 13.09 20.80 7.01
N LYS A 111 13.75 20.06 7.91
CA LYS A 111 14.91 20.52 8.68
C LYS A 111 16.15 20.61 7.82
N SER A 112 16.40 19.57 7.02
CA SER A 112 17.48 19.53 6.04
C SER A 112 17.18 18.44 5.00
N VAL A 113 17.72 18.64 3.80
CA VAL A 113 17.68 17.65 2.73
C VAL A 113 19.03 17.63 2.02
N ASP A 114 19.56 16.44 1.78
CA ASP A 114 20.75 16.21 0.98
C ASP A 114 20.55 15.01 0.05
N SER A 115 21.61 14.55 -0.63
CA SER A 115 21.55 13.41 -1.55
C SER A 115 21.22 12.05 -0.91
N LYS A 116 21.26 11.95 0.42
CA LYS A 116 21.13 10.69 1.18
C LYS A 116 19.93 10.70 2.11
N THR A 117 19.63 11.85 2.69
CA THR A 117 18.78 11.96 3.86
C THR A 117 17.84 13.15 3.76
N ILE A 118 16.59 12.93 4.16
CA ILE A 118 15.61 13.99 4.38
C ILE A 118 15.26 14.01 5.86
N ASN A 119 15.50 15.14 6.52
CA ASN A 119 15.20 15.30 7.95
C ASN A 119 13.98 16.21 8.12
N PHE A 120 13.08 15.79 8.99
CA PHE A 120 11.82 16.46 9.26
C PHE A 120 11.67 16.80 10.75
N ILE A 121 10.88 17.83 11.01
CA ILE A 121 10.28 18.11 12.31
C ILE A 121 8.77 18.05 12.11
N LEU A 122 8.13 17.07 12.75
CA LEU A 122 6.68 16.97 12.82
C LEU A 122 6.21 17.68 14.08
N THR A 123 5.21 18.54 13.95
CA THR A 123 4.49 19.16 15.07
C THR A 123 3.00 18.84 14.92
N ASP A 124 2.48 18.04 15.84
CA ASP A 124 1.06 17.76 16.00
C ASP A 124 0.52 18.67 17.10
N GLU A 125 -0.20 19.73 16.70
CA GLU A 125 -0.73 20.76 17.60
C GLU A 125 -1.88 20.22 18.46
N VAL A 126 -2.60 19.20 17.96
CA VAL A 126 -3.75 18.60 18.67
C VAL A 126 -3.27 17.63 19.74
N ALA A 127 -2.24 16.85 19.45
CA ALA A 127 -1.65 15.90 20.40
C ALA A 127 -0.60 16.54 21.32
N ASP A 128 -0.18 17.78 21.06
CA ASP A 128 0.94 18.48 21.70
C ASP A 128 2.23 17.63 21.64
N VAL A 129 2.55 17.17 20.42
CA VAL A 129 3.69 16.28 20.16
C VAL A 129 4.56 16.88 19.06
N THR A 130 5.85 17.04 19.36
CA THR A 130 6.87 17.38 18.36
C THR A 130 7.89 16.25 18.27
N VAL A 131 8.17 15.77 17.06
CA VAL A 131 9.11 14.65 16.82
C VAL A 131 10.03 14.97 15.66
N GLN A 132 11.32 14.73 15.84
CA GLN A 132 12.30 14.74 14.76
C GLN A 132 12.50 13.33 14.20
N PHE A 133 12.40 13.21 12.90
CA PHE A 133 12.64 11.95 12.19
C PHE A 133 13.18 12.22 10.80
N GLY A 134 13.79 11.21 10.19
CA GLY A 134 14.28 11.32 8.83
C GLY A 134 13.92 10.11 7.98
N PHE A 135 14.20 10.26 6.69
CA PHE A 135 13.97 9.28 5.64
C PHE A 135 15.25 9.09 4.82
N GLU A 136 15.55 7.83 4.44
CA GLU A 136 16.71 7.48 3.62
C GLU A 136 16.35 6.40 2.58
N PHE A 137 16.92 6.51 1.38
CA PHE A 137 17.01 5.39 0.43
C PHE A 137 18.31 4.63 0.63
N ARG A 138 18.20 3.31 0.83
CA ARG A 138 19.36 2.46 1.06
C ARG A 138 19.25 1.14 0.32
N PHE A 139 20.33 0.37 0.31
CA PHE A 139 20.33 -0.97 -0.26
C PHE A 139 21.34 -1.89 0.42
N TYR A 140 21.10 -3.19 0.28
CA TYR A 140 22.09 -4.23 0.53
C TYR A 140 22.57 -4.77 -0.83
N PRO A 141 23.89 -4.90 -1.05
CA PRO A 141 24.41 -5.73 -2.11
C PRO A 141 24.03 -7.19 -1.84
N SER A 142 23.42 -7.84 -2.82
CA SER A 142 23.13 -9.27 -2.75
C SER A 142 24.43 -10.06 -2.78
N TYR A 143 24.53 -11.08 -1.93
CA TYR A 143 25.71 -11.93 -1.86
C TYR A 143 25.77 -12.89 -3.06
N ASP A 144 26.84 -12.80 -3.84
CA ASP A 144 27.07 -13.54 -5.09
C ASP A 144 28.27 -14.50 -5.03
N GLY A 145 28.76 -14.81 -3.83
CA GLY A 145 29.87 -15.75 -3.63
C GLY A 145 29.54 -17.21 -4.00
N GLN A 146 30.50 -18.10 -3.85
CA GLN A 146 30.42 -19.46 -4.43
C GLN A 146 29.27 -20.32 -3.89
N GLN A 147 28.99 -20.26 -2.58
CA GLN A 147 27.94 -21.04 -1.93
C GLN A 147 26.90 -20.13 -1.29
N TYR A 148 25.65 -20.63 -1.23
CA TYR A 148 24.54 -19.99 -0.53
C TYR A 148 24.32 -18.55 -1.01
N LYS A 149 24.15 -18.36 -2.31
CA LYS A 149 23.91 -17.05 -2.93
C LYS A 149 22.55 -16.49 -2.52
N GLY A 150 22.38 -15.17 -2.67
CA GLY A 150 21.04 -14.60 -2.71
C GLY A 150 20.28 -15.10 -3.93
N GLY A 151 18.95 -15.02 -3.89
CA GLY A 151 18.12 -15.42 -5.02
C GLY A 151 16.66 -15.07 -4.80
N ILE A 152 15.78 -15.77 -5.52
CA ILE A 152 14.34 -15.50 -5.49
C ILE A 152 13.74 -15.73 -4.10
N TYR A 153 14.21 -16.73 -3.37
CA TYR A 153 13.77 -17.05 -2.02
C TYR A 153 14.68 -16.45 -0.95
N VAL A 154 15.99 -16.45 -1.18
CA VAL A 154 16.98 -16.11 -0.16
C VAL A 154 17.41 -14.65 -0.26
N PHE A 155 17.14 -13.86 0.77
CA PHE A 155 17.87 -12.61 1.04
C PHE A 155 19.20 -12.95 1.69
N LYS A 156 20.30 -12.54 1.05
CA LYS A 156 21.62 -12.65 1.65
C LYS A 156 22.53 -11.50 1.26
N THR A 157 23.34 -11.04 2.21
CA THR A 157 24.32 -9.98 2.01
C THR A 157 25.53 -10.23 2.91
N SER A 158 26.69 -9.71 2.52
CA SER A 158 27.89 -9.67 3.36
C SER A 158 27.94 -8.44 4.27
N GLN A 159 27.11 -7.43 4.00
CA GLN A 159 27.10 -6.19 4.78
C GLN A 159 26.28 -6.37 6.06
N SER A 160 26.80 -5.85 7.17
CA SER A 160 26.04 -5.83 8.43
C SER A 160 24.95 -4.75 8.44
N ASP A 161 25.15 -3.67 7.69
CA ASP A 161 24.23 -2.55 7.53
C ASP A 161 24.09 -2.15 6.06
N SER A 162 22.96 -1.56 5.69
CA SER A 162 22.68 -1.12 4.32
C SER A 162 23.53 0.08 3.93
N SER A 163 23.85 0.19 2.65
CA SER A 163 24.58 1.30 2.04
C SER A 163 23.61 2.34 1.47
N TYR A 164 24.06 3.60 1.35
CA TYR A 164 23.30 4.65 0.66
C TYR A 164 23.40 4.48 -0.85
N PHE A 165 22.32 4.76 -1.57
CA PHE A 165 22.41 4.96 -3.01
C PHE A 165 23.24 6.22 -3.33
N SER A 166 23.91 6.20 -4.48
CA SER A 166 24.66 7.33 -5.00
C SER A 166 23.77 8.15 -5.92
N GLU A 167 23.00 9.06 -5.33
CA GLU A 167 22.03 9.92 -6.03
C GLU A 167 22.37 11.40 -5.85
N GLU A 168 21.80 12.23 -6.73
CA GLU A 168 21.84 13.68 -6.68
C GLU A 168 20.41 14.20 -6.51
N LEU A 169 20.21 15.13 -5.57
CA LEU A 169 18.93 15.81 -5.41
C LEU A 169 18.78 16.85 -6.54
N LEU A 170 17.80 16.66 -7.41
CA LEU A 170 17.53 17.57 -8.53
C LEU A 170 16.57 18.71 -8.16
N SER A 171 15.47 18.40 -7.47
CA SER A 171 14.46 19.40 -7.12
C SER A 171 13.73 19.05 -5.82
N THR A 172 13.22 20.09 -5.18
CA THR A 172 12.26 20.01 -4.07
C THR A 172 11.08 20.93 -4.39
N GLU A 173 9.87 20.37 -4.48
CA GLU A 173 8.67 21.07 -4.95
C GLU A 173 7.56 20.96 -3.92
N ILE A 174 7.01 22.10 -3.49
CA ILE A 174 5.90 22.16 -2.54
C ILE A 174 4.56 22.13 -3.27
N ILE A 175 3.71 21.20 -2.88
CA ILE A 175 2.33 21.06 -3.34
C ILE A 175 1.42 21.66 -2.26
N LYS A 176 0.78 22.79 -2.55
CA LYS A 176 -0.18 23.42 -1.64
C LYS A 176 -1.61 23.10 -2.05
N GLY A 177 -2.43 22.73 -1.08
CA GLY A 177 -3.86 22.50 -1.27
C GLY A 177 -4.61 22.73 0.03
N SER A 178 -5.92 22.99 -0.08
CA SER A 178 -6.78 23.27 1.08
C SER A 178 -7.12 22.04 1.93
N PHE A 179 -7.05 20.85 1.34
CA PHE A 179 -7.36 19.57 2.00
C PHE A 179 -6.15 18.64 2.11
N GLN A 180 -5.16 18.82 1.24
CA GLN A 180 -3.93 18.05 1.25
C GLN A 180 -2.79 18.98 0.84
N THR A 181 -1.65 18.84 1.51
CA THR A 181 -0.40 19.50 1.15
C THR A 181 0.66 18.43 0.99
N GLY A 182 1.73 18.72 0.25
CA GLY A 182 2.82 17.78 0.09
C GLY A 182 4.12 18.44 -0.32
N VAL A 183 5.19 17.66 -0.27
CA VAL A 183 6.50 18.02 -0.81
C VAL A 183 7.01 16.86 -1.64
N GLN A 184 7.50 17.16 -2.84
CA GLN A 184 8.11 16.20 -3.75
C GLN A 184 9.60 16.44 -3.83
N PHE A 185 10.38 15.38 -3.63
CA PHE A 185 11.83 15.36 -3.81
C PHE A 185 12.16 14.49 -5.02
N THR A 186 12.89 15.05 -5.98
CA THR A 186 13.32 14.34 -7.19
C THR A 186 14.81 14.07 -7.11
N TYR A 187 15.19 12.80 -7.21
CA TYR A 187 16.57 12.35 -7.21
C TYR A 187 16.94 11.71 -8.54
N LYS A 188 18.22 11.82 -8.91
CA LYS A 188 18.80 11.18 -10.08
C LYS A 188 20.00 10.36 -9.68
N ALA A 189 20.08 9.12 -10.14
CA ALA A 189 21.27 8.31 -9.89
C ALA A 189 22.48 8.86 -10.67
N HIS A 190 23.68 8.82 -10.07
CA HIS A 190 24.88 9.33 -10.75
C HIS A 190 25.29 8.46 -11.95
N TYR A 191 25.22 7.13 -11.80
CA TYR A 191 25.74 6.18 -12.77
C TYR A 191 24.71 5.75 -13.81
N ARG A 192 23.44 6.11 -13.62
CA ARG A 192 22.32 5.81 -14.51
C ARG A 192 21.41 7.01 -14.61
N ASN A 193 20.86 7.28 -15.78
CA ASN A 193 19.87 8.34 -15.97
C ASN A 193 18.47 7.91 -15.43
N THR A 194 18.45 7.31 -14.24
CA THR A 194 17.24 6.83 -13.55
C THR A 194 16.80 7.85 -12.51
N ILE A 195 15.49 7.98 -12.35
CA ILE A 195 14.84 8.93 -11.45
C ILE A 195 14.16 8.20 -10.29
N SER A 196 14.32 8.77 -9.10
CA SER A 196 13.57 8.40 -7.90
C SER A 196 12.78 9.62 -7.43
N ILE A 197 11.52 9.43 -7.06
CA ILE A 197 10.64 10.50 -6.56
C ILE A 197 10.10 10.08 -5.21
N VAL A 198 10.27 10.96 -4.21
CA VAL A 198 9.66 10.83 -2.89
C VAL A 198 8.67 11.96 -2.74
N THR A 199 7.38 11.64 -2.66
CA THR A 199 6.36 12.63 -2.35
C THR A 199 5.79 12.37 -0.97
N VAL A 200 5.91 13.35 -0.08
CA VAL A 200 5.38 13.29 1.28
C VAL A 200 4.13 14.14 1.35
N TYR A 201 3.01 13.58 1.81
CA TYR A 201 1.73 14.27 1.93
C TYR A 201 1.25 14.35 3.37
N LEU A 202 0.65 15.48 3.72
CA LEU A 202 -0.22 15.67 4.87
C LEU A 202 -1.64 15.96 4.40
N THR A 203 -2.58 15.15 4.84
CA THR A 203 -4.02 15.35 4.62
C THR A 203 -4.65 15.95 5.87
N LYS A 204 -5.54 16.92 5.69
CA LYS A 204 -6.22 17.60 6.79
C LYS A 204 -7.04 16.61 7.63
N ASP A 205 -6.78 16.55 8.93
CA ASP A 205 -7.52 15.74 9.90
C ASP A 205 -7.73 16.57 11.17
N ASP A 206 -8.98 16.73 11.60
CA ASP A 206 -9.33 17.51 12.79
C ASP A 206 -8.81 16.87 14.09
N LYS A 207 -8.24 15.66 14.02
CA LYS A 207 -7.64 14.94 15.16
C LYS A 207 -6.11 15.07 15.25
N GLY A 208 -5.49 15.93 14.44
CA GLY A 208 -4.04 16.14 14.43
C GLY A 208 -3.40 15.67 13.13
N CYS A 209 -2.18 15.11 13.21
CA CYS A 209 -1.37 14.83 12.03
C CYS A 209 -1.83 13.66 11.14
N GLY A 210 -2.77 12.84 11.60
CA GLY A 210 -3.28 11.76 10.76
C GLY A 210 -2.18 10.78 10.34
N ASP A 211 -2.22 10.32 9.09
CA ASP A 211 -1.14 9.53 8.47
C ASP A 211 -0.23 10.49 7.69
N ILE A 212 1.10 10.36 7.86
CA ILE A 212 2.07 11.01 6.97
C ILE A 212 2.31 10.05 5.80
N GLU A 213 1.74 10.35 4.63
CA GLU A 213 1.84 9.48 3.45
C GLU A 213 3.15 9.74 2.70
N PHE A 214 3.92 8.68 2.46
CA PHE A 214 5.08 8.67 1.58
C PHE A 214 4.72 7.88 0.32
N ASP A 215 4.64 8.56 -0.83
CA ASP A 215 4.53 7.95 -2.16
C ASP A 215 5.92 7.90 -2.80
N ILE A 216 6.46 6.70 -2.95
CA ILE A 216 7.84 6.45 -3.35
C ILE A 216 7.85 5.77 -4.71
N LYS A 217 8.30 6.49 -5.73
CA LYS A 217 8.48 5.97 -7.08
C LYS A 217 9.97 5.81 -7.36
N ARG A 218 10.37 4.63 -7.79
CA ARG A 218 11.77 4.35 -8.16
C ARG A 218 11.84 3.63 -9.48
N ASP A 219 12.76 4.09 -10.33
CA ASP A 219 13.17 3.36 -11.52
C ASP A 219 13.82 2.00 -11.18
N GLY A 220 14.07 1.22 -12.23
CA GLY A 220 14.64 -0.12 -12.12
C GLY A 220 16.00 -0.19 -11.43
N LEU A 221 16.19 -1.19 -10.57
CA LEU A 221 17.42 -1.38 -9.78
C LEU A 221 18.63 -1.83 -10.61
N GLU A 222 19.84 -1.58 -10.10
CA GLU A 222 21.05 -2.24 -10.57
C GLU A 222 21.04 -3.75 -10.28
N ARG A 223 21.95 -4.48 -10.91
CA ARG A 223 22.12 -5.93 -10.69
C ARG A 223 22.61 -6.17 -9.26
N ASN A 224 22.10 -7.23 -8.63
CA ASN A 224 22.48 -7.67 -7.29
C ASN A 224 22.24 -6.60 -6.20
N VAL A 225 21.13 -5.87 -6.32
CA VAL A 225 20.71 -4.86 -5.36
C VAL A 225 19.40 -5.27 -4.69
N GLU A 226 19.39 -5.17 -3.36
CA GLU A 226 18.20 -5.34 -2.53
C GLU A 226 17.89 -4.01 -1.84
N ALA A 227 16.90 -3.29 -2.37
CA ALA A 227 16.65 -1.90 -2.03
C ALA A 227 15.68 -1.76 -0.85
N THR A 228 16.01 -0.84 0.05
CA THR A 228 15.23 -0.53 1.25
C THR A 228 14.90 0.95 1.34
N VAL A 229 13.79 1.24 2.01
CA VAL A 229 13.42 2.57 2.47
C VAL A 229 13.44 2.58 3.99
N ASN A 230 14.03 3.63 4.56
CA ASN A 230 14.34 3.67 5.98
C ASN A 230 13.77 4.94 6.60
N TRP A 231 13.13 4.79 7.76
CA TRP A 231 12.75 5.89 8.64
C TRP A 231 13.54 5.78 9.93
N PHE A 232 14.07 6.90 10.43
CA PHE A 232 14.85 6.91 11.66
C PHE A 232 14.49 8.10 12.56
N SER A 233 14.66 7.92 13.86
CA SER A 233 14.53 8.99 14.86
C SER A 233 15.47 8.73 16.03
N ASP A 234 16.37 9.67 16.29
CA ASP A 234 17.29 9.61 17.43
C ASP A 234 16.57 9.71 18.78
N GLU A 235 15.30 10.10 18.75
CA GLU A 235 14.46 10.14 19.94
C GLU A 235 14.02 8.74 20.39
N ILE A 236 14.14 7.74 19.52
CA ILE A 236 13.66 6.38 19.79
C ILE A 236 14.82 5.44 20.12
N GLN A 237 14.89 5.04 21.39
CA GLN A 237 15.80 4.01 21.86
C GLN A 237 15.04 2.68 22.07
N ASN A 238 15.03 1.84 21.03
CA ASN A 238 14.32 0.56 21.01
C ASN A 238 15.17 -0.66 21.43
N HIS A 239 16.48 -0.50 21.62
CA HIS A 239 17.40 -1.53 22.12
C HIS A 239 17.30 -2.87 21.36
N GLY A 240 17.21 -2.80 20.02
CA GLY A 240 17.05 -3.97 19.15
C GLY A 240 15.70 -4.68 19.25
N VAL A 241 14.69 -4.09 19.91
CA VAL A 241 13.32 -4.62 19.97
C VAL A 241 12.44 -3.90 18.97
N PHE A 242 11.66 -4.66 18.21
CA PHE A 242 10.68 -4.13 17.25
C PHE A 242 9.50 -5.09 17.13
N TYR A 243 8.44 -4.68 16.46
CA TYR A 243 7.21 -5.46 16.37
C TYR A 243 6.72 -5.50 14.93
N THR A 244 6.41 -6.70 14.43
CA THR A 244 5.85 -6.89 13.09
C THR A 244 4.56 -7.68 13.19
N ASP A 245 3.66 -7.50 12.23
CA ASP A 245 2.44 -8.28 12.18
C ASP A 245 2.66 -9.76 11.78
N SER A 246 1.68 -10.59 12.09
CA SER A 246 1.51 -11.95 11.61
C SER A 246 0.25 -12.00 10.77
N ASN A 247 0.41 -11.93 9.45
CA ASN A 247 -0.67 -11.92 8.44
C ASN A 247 -1.70 -10.79 8.67
N GLY A 248 -1.28 -9.65 9.24
CA GLY A 248 -2.16 -8.52 9.55
C GLY A 248 -3.06 -8.68 10.78
N PHE A 249 -2.93 -9.77 11.55
CA PHE A 249 -3.79 -10.04 12.71
C PHE A 249 -3.16 -9.68 14.06
N GLU A 250 -2.03 -10.30 14.40
CA GLU A 250 -1.35 -10.08 15.68
C GLU A 250 0.02 -9.46 15.48
N TYR A 251 0.49 -8.69 16.46
CA TYR A 251 1.85 -8.14 16.44
C TYR A 251 2.78 -8.96 17.32
N VAL A 252 3.85 -9.45 16.71
CA VAL A 252 4.85 -10.31 17.33
C VAL A 252 6.05 -9.46 17.72
N LYS A 253 6.47 -9.56 18.98
CA LYS A 253 7.71 -8.95 19.46
C LYS A 253 8.91 -9.66 18.81
N ARG A 254 9.75 -8.89 18.14
CA ARG A 254 11.05 -9.30 17.59
C ARG A 254 12.17 -8.72 18.45
N ILE A 255 13.24 -9.48 18.57
CA ILE A 255 14.45 -9.08 19.30
C ILE A 255 15.62 -9.33 18.35
N LYS A 256 16.49 -8.34 18.20
CA LYS A 256 17.69 -8.42 17.38
C LYS A 256 18.44 -9.70 17.67
N ARG A 257 18.62 -10.52 16.64
CA ARG A 257 19.46 -11.70 16.64
C ARG A 257 20.87 -11.30 16.23
N ASN A 258 21.85 -11.75 16.98
CA ASN A 258 23.24 -11.72 16.54
C ASN A 258 23.50 -12.95 15.65
N VAL A 259 24.44 -12.84 14.72
CA VAL A 259 24.84 -13.97 13.86
C VAL A 259 25.46 -15.06 14.74
N LEU A 260 25.11 -16.32 14.47
CA LEU A 260 25.77 -17.48 15.08
C LEU A 260 27.22 -17.53 14.59
N GLU A 261 28.17 -17.80 15.49
CA GLU A 261 29.61 -17.73 15.22
C GLU A 261 30.09 -18.65 14.08
N GLU A 262 29.28 -19.64 13.68
CA GLU A 262 29.61 -20.70 12.72
C GLU A 262 29.30 -20.36 11.25
N SER A 263 28.73 -19.19 10.92
CA SER A 263 28.47 -18.83 9.51
C SER A 263 29.67 -18.17 8.84
N ASP A 264 30.04 -18.61 7.62
CA ASP A 264 31.11 -17.98 6.82
C ASP A 264 30.84 -16.50 6.46
N ILE A 265 29.58 -16.07 6.54
CA ILE A 265 29.15 -14.70 6.22
C ILE A 265 28.50 -14.07 7.46
N LYS A 266 29.26 -13.21 8.13
CA LYS A 266 28.87 -12.54 9.39
C LYS A 266 27.94 -11.34 9.15
N SER A 267 26.80 -11.52 8.48
CA SER A 267 25.77 -10.46 8.37
C SER A 267 24.55 -10.76 9.24
N THR A 268 24.22 -9.82 10.13
CA THR A 268 23.02 -9.89 10.97
C THR A 268 21.74 -9.56 10.22
N ALA A 269 21.80 -8.86 9.09
CA ALA A 269 20.61 -8.31 8.45
C ALA A 269 19.62 -9.42 8.03
N PRO A 270 20.00 -10.48 7.27
CA PRO A 270 19.04 -11.49 6.83
C PRO A 270 18.26 -12.17 7.96
N ALA A 271 18.91 -12.43 9.11
CA ALA A 271 18.28 -13.07 10.26
C ALA A 271 17.30 -12.17 11.04
N ASN A 272 17.27 -10.87 10.73
CA ASN A 272 16.46 -9.86 11.42
C ASN A 272 15.37 -9.25 10.53
N PHE A 273 15.26 -9.63 9.27
CA PHE A 273 14.12 -9.24 8.43
C PHE A 273 12.95 -10.20 8.67
N TYR A 274 11.75 -9.64 8.79
CA TYR A 274 10.51 -10.38 9.00
C TYR A 274 9.43 -9.91 8.03
N PRO A 275 8.43 -10.76 7.72
CA PRO A 275 7.26 -10.32 6.96
C PRO A 275 6.53 -9.18 7.68
N VAL A 276 6.14 -8.17 6.90
CA VAL A 276 5.33 -7.02 7.29
C VAL A 276 4.21 -6.88 6.27
N ASN A 277 2.98 -7.19 6.67
CA ASN A 277 1.80 -7.12 5.80
C ASN A 277 0.94 -5.89 6.07
N THR A 278 0.97 -5.35 7.29
CA THR A 278 0.19 -4.16 7.66
C THR A 278 1.03 -3.07 8.29
N GLY A 279 2.08 -3.44 9.03
CA GLY A 279 2.97 -2.46 9.61
C GLY A 279 4.01 -3.02 10.56
N ILE A 280 4.96 -2.16 10.86
CA ILE A 280 6.07 -2.39 11.78
C ILE A 280 6.17 -1.19 12.71
N PHE A 281 6.49 -1.42 13.98
CA PHE A 281 6.75 -0.32 14.90
C PHE A 281 7.92 -0.58 15.84
N ILE A 282 8.55 0.52 16.25
CA ILE A 282 9.55 0.59 17.30
C ILE A 282 9.08 1.54 18.40
N GLU A 283 9.54 1.34 19.63
CA GLU A 283 9.09 2.13 20.78
C GLU A 283 10.26 2.50 21.70
N ASN A 284 10.24 3.75 22.17
CA ASN A 284 11.00 4.19 23.32
C ASN A 284 10.07 4.21 24.53
N LYS A 285 10.23 3.20 25.40
CA LYS A 285 9.37 3.06 26.60
C LYS A 285 9.57 4.19 27.61
N ALA A 286 10.79 4.72 27.71
CA ALA A 286 11.10 5.80 28.66
C ALA A 286 10.42 7.11 28.25
N LYS A 287 10.45 7.43 26.94
CA LYS A 287 9.82 8.64 26.40
C LYS A 287 8.34 8.48 26.06
N LYS A 288 7.78 7.27 26.15
CA LYS A 288 6.43 6.95 25.66
C LYS A 288 6.25 7.47 24.23
N LEU A 289 7.19 7.13 23.35
CA LEU A 289 7.18 7.52 21.94
C LEU A 289 7.31 6.26 21.08
N GLN A 290 6.47 6.12 20.08
CA GLN A 290 6.48 5.00 19.14
C GLN A 290 6.47 5.55 17.71
N MET A 291 7.34 5.01 16.85
CA MET A 291 7.29 5.25 15.40
C MET A 291 6.74 4.01 14.74
N ILE A 292 5.70 4.19 13.93
CA ILE A 292 4.99 3.15 13.21
C ILE A 292 5.10 3.46 11.73
N VAL A 293 5.44 2.45 10.94
CA VAL A 293 5.41 2.51 9.48
C VAL A 293 4.47 1.43 8.98
N MET A 294 3.43 1.84 8.26
CA MET A 294 2.44 0.95 7.62
C MET A 294 2.69 0.95 6.12
N ASN A 295 2.53 -0.21 5.48
CA ASN A 295 2.81 -0.44 4.06
C ASN A 295 1.55 -0.79 3.26
N ASP A 296 1.62 -0.62 1.94
CA ASP A 296 0.51 -0.88 1.01
C ASP A 296 0.40 -2.35 0.54
N ARG A 297 1.45 -3.14 0.75
CA ARG A 297 1.57 -4.56 0.35
C ARG A 297 2.55 -5.29 1.25
N SER A 298 2.49 -6.62 1.24
CA SER A 298 3.45 -7.46 1.97
C SER A 298 4.89 -7.22 1.53
N GLN A 299 5.76 -6.94 2.51
CA GLN A 299 7.18 -6.69 2.32
C GLN A 299 7.98 -7.35 3.44
N ALA A 300 9.29 -7.45 3.28
CA ALA A 300 10.18 -7.76 4.38
C ALA A 300 10.60 -6.45 5.07
N GLY A 301 10.64 -6.43 6.39
CA GLY A 301 11.07 -5.25 7.13
C GLY A 301 11.77 -5.60 8.44
N SER A 302 12.46 -4.62 9.01
CA SER A 302 13.16 -4.76 10.27
C SER A 302 13.23 -3.47 11.07
N GLY A 303 13.40 -3.61 12.37
CA GLY A 303 13.69 -2.53 13.32
C GLY A 303 14.85 -2.88 14.24
N PHE A 304 15.79 -3.70 13.76
CA PHE A 304 16.89 -4.22 14.57
C PHE A 304 17.97 -3.19 14.89
N ARG A 305 17.96 -2.06 14.18
CA ARG A 305 18.88 -0.93 14.34
C ARG A 305 18.23 0.11 15.22
N GLU A 306 19.05 0.77 16.03
CA GLU A 306 18.54 1.71 17.03
C GLU A 306 17.81 2.86 16.34
N GLY A 307 16.58 3.13 16.79
CA GLY A 307 15.76 4.23 16.29
C GLY A 307 15.32 4.11 14.82
N ARG A 308 15.58 3.00 14.14
CA ARG A 308 15.38 2.87 12.68
C ARG A 308 14.44 1.72 12.33
N ILE A 309 13.51 2.01 11.42
CA ILE A 309 12.69 1.03 10.71
C ILE A 309 13.16 1.00 9.25
N GLU A 310 13.31 -0.18 8.68
CA GLU A 310 13.60 -0.37 7.26
C GLU A 310 12.62 -1.38 6.63
N LEU A 311 12.17 -1.10 5.41
CA LEU A 311 11.39 -2.01 4.60
C LEU A 311 12.08 -2.23 3.26
N LEU A 312 12.22 -3.49 2.89
CA LEU A 312 12.75 -3.92 1.60
C LEU A 312 11.61 -3.86 0.58
N PHE A 313 11.75 -2.98 -0.41
CA PHE A 313 10.67 -2.63 -1.34
C PHE A 313 10.86 -3.21 -2.74
N ASN A 314 12.10 -3.49 -3.15
CA ASN A 314 12.40 -4.11 -4.43
C ASN A 314 13.74 -4.85 -4.37
N ARG A 315 13.89 -5.92 -5.17
CA ARG A 315 15.11 -6.72 -5.26
C ARG A 315 15.37 -7.06 -6.72
N ARG A 316 16.63 -7.01 -7.11
CA ARG A 316 17.09 -7.49 -8.40
C ARG A 316 18.35 -8.30 -8.21
N VAL A 317 18.24 -9.61 -8.33
CA VAL A 317 19.30 -10.57 -7.97
C VAL A 317 19.54 -11.52 -9.14
N LEU A 318 20.74 -11.46 -9.72
CA LEU A 318 21.17 -12.25 -10.87
C LEU A 318 22.02 -13.45 -10.44
N THR A 319 21.61 -14.06 -9.33
CA THR A 319 22.18 -15.29 -8.80
C THR A 319 21.04 -16.27 -8.51
N ASN A 320 21.34 -17.56 -8.65
CA ASN A 320 20.43 -18.64 -8.30
C ASN A 320 20.74 -19.08 -6.85
N ASP A 321 19.72 -19.17 -6.01
CA ASP A 321 19.84 -19.64 -4.62
C ASP A 321 19.76 -21.17 -4.48
N GLU A 322 19.62 -21.88 -5.59
CA GLU A 322 19.66 -23.35 -5.73
C GLU A 322 18.55 -24.07 -4.96
N LEU A 323 17.43 -23.39 -4.71
CA LEU A 323 16.27 -23.94 -3.99
C LEU A 323 15.14 -24.46 -4.90
N GLY A 324 15.46 -24.74 -6.17
CA GLY A 324 14.59 -25.43 -7.12
C GLY A 324 13.98 -24.56 -8.22
N ASN A 325 14.09 -23.23 -8.13
CA ASN A 325 13.76 -22.35 -9.25
C ASN A 325 15.02 -22.06 -10.09
N PRO A 326 15.05 -22.36 -11.40
CA PRO A 326 16.20 -22.08 -12.25
C PRO A 326 16.37 -20.58 -12.58
N GLU A 327 15.33 -19.77 -12.40
CA GLU A 327 15.31 -18.36 -12.82
C GLU A 327 15.95 -17.42 -11.80
N PHE A 328 16.47 -16.31 -12.31
CA PHE A 328 16.94 -15.18 -11.49
C PHE A 328 15.78 -14.24 -11.14
N LEU A 329 15.89 -13.54 -10.01
CA LEU A 329 14.98 -12.45 -9.68
C LEU A 329 15.38 -11.19 -10.49
N ASN A 330 15.03 -11.19 -11.78
CA ASN A 330 15.35 -10.13 -12.73
C ASN A 330 14.13 -9.79 -13.59
N GLU A 331 13.10 -9.23 -12.95
CA GLU A 331 11.89 -8.77 -13.62
C GLU A 331 12.20 -7.56 -14.54
N LEU A 332 11.80 -7.68 -15.80
CA LEU A 332 11.99 -6.66 -16.83
C LEU A 332 10.64 -6.27 -17.46
N ASP A 333 10.55 -5.03 -17.97
CA ASP A 333 9.42 -4.56 -18.77
C ASP A 333 9.50 -5.00 -20.24
N GLU A 334 8.52 -4.59 -21.04
CA GLU A 334 8.44 -4.89 -22.49
C GLU A 334 9.63 -4.35 -23.31
N ASN A 335 10.38 -3.38 -22.76
CA ASN A 335 11.57 -2.78 -23.37
C ASN A 335 12.87 -3.34 -22.76
N TYR A 336 12.79 -4.47 -22.05
CA TYR A 336 13.90 -5.13 -21.36
C TYR A 336 14.58 -4.24 -20.30
N GLN A 337 13.89 -3.22 -19.79
CA GLN A 337 14.38 -2.39 -18.69
C GLN A 337 13.94 -2.98 -17.35
N PRO A 338 14.69 -2.77 -16.26
CA PRO A 338 14.31 -3.33 -14.96
C PRO A 338 13.05 -2.64 -14.46
N ILE A 339 12.15 -3.41 -13.85
CA ILE A 339 10.83 -2.91 -13.47
C ILE A 339 10.91 -1.70 -12.53
N ARG A 340 10.05 -0.71 -12.82
CA ARG A 340 9.82 0.44 -11.96
C ARG A 340 8.85 0.06 -10.85
N THR A 341 9.00 0.65 -9.68
CA THR A 341 8.11 0.40 -8.54
C THR A 341 7.54 1.69 -7.99
N GLN A 342 6.28 1.62 -7.57
CA GLN A 342 5.63 2.65 -6.76
C GLN A 342 5.15 2.00 -5.46
N ASN A 343 5.60 2.56 -4.34
CA ASN A 343 5.37 2.02 -3.00
C ASN A 343 4.81 3.11 -2.11
N LYS A 344 3.72 2.82 -1.42
CA LYS A 344 3.13 3.76 -0.45
C LYS A 344 3.36 3.31 0.98
N TYR A 345 3.75 4.27 1.81
CA TYR A 345 3.94 4.08 3.24
C TYR A 345 3.22 5.15 4.02
N PHE A 346 2.84 4.82 5.25
CA PHE A 346 2.14 5.73 6.14
C PHE A 346 2.84 5.71 7.48
N VAL A 347 3.39 6.86 7.88
CA VAL A 347 4.11 7.01 9.14
C VAL A 347 3.21 7.65 10.18
N ARG A 348 3.24 7.11 11.40
CA ARG A 348 2.56 7.68 12.57
C ARG A 348 3.45 7.64 13.80
N PHE A 349 3.34 8.68 14.62
CA PHE A 349 3.92 8.73 15.96
C PHE A 349 2.82 8.63 17.01
N THR A 350 3.00 7.77 18.01
CA THR A 350 2.00 7.58 19.07
C THR A 350 2.67 7.41 20.43
N ASN A 351 1.89 7.55 21.50
CA ASN A 351 2.41 7.48 22.87
C ASN A 351 2.08 6.19 23.63
N SER A 352 1.30 5.30 23.01
CA SER A 352 0.87 4.05 23.61
C SER A 352 0.53 3.01 22.57
N ARG A 353 0.78 1.73 22.89
CA ARG A 353 0.45 0.61 22.00
C ARG A 353 -1.01 0.58 21.59
N LYS A 354 -1.91 1.06 22.46
CA LYS A 354 -3.34 1.18 22.13
C LYS A 354 -3.56 2.12 20.94
N GLN A 355 -2.90 3.27 20.94
CA GLN A 355 -2.95 4.21 19.82
C GLN A 355 -2.24 3.65 18.60
N ALA A 356 -1.08 3.01 18.76
CA ALA A 356 -0.36 2.38 17.66
C ALA A 356 -1.22 1.35 16.92
N PHE A 357 -1.81 0.40 17.65
CA PHE A 357 -2.69 -0.61 17.05
C PHE A 357 -3.92 0.01 16.42
N LYS A 358 -4.53 1.01 17.05
CA LYS A 358 -5.66 1.74 16.45
C LYS A 358 -5.27 2.38 15.12
N ALA A 359 -4.10 3.01 15.07
CA ALA A 359 -3.58 3.63 13.85
C ALA A 359 -3.35 2.61 12.73
N ILE A 360 -2.69 1.50 13.05
CA ILE A 360 -2.47 0.37 12.13
C ILE A 360 -3.80 -0.16 11.60
N THR A 361 -4.75 -0.39 12.49
CA THR A 361 -6.08 -0.88 12.15
C THR A 361 -6.82 0.08 11.21
N GLU A 362 -6.91 1.35 11.56
CA GLU A 362 -7.55 2.38 10.73
C GLU A 362 -6.95 2.42 9.32
N ARG A 363 -5.62 2.38 9.22
CA ARG A 363 -4.92 2.40 7.93
C ARG A 363 -5.12 1.10 7.13
N THR A 364 -5.04 -0.05 7.79
CA THR A 364 -5.26 -1.37 7.17
C THR A 364 -6.64 -1.41 6.51
N PHE A 365 -7.69 -0.96 7.21
CA PHE A 365 -9.04 -0.93 6.64
C PHE A 365 -9.19 0.06 5.48
N LYS A 366 -8.57 1.25 5.56
CA LYS A 366 -8.52 2.19 4.43
C LYS A 366 -7.82 1.60 3.20
N THR A 367 -6.81 0.75 3.40
CA THR A 367 -6.07 0.09 2.32
C THR A 367 -6.83 -1.09 1.72
N LEU A 368 -7.48 -1.92 2.55
CA LEU A 368 -8.24 -3.09 2.09
C LEU A 368 -9.58 -2.70 1.44
N ASN A 369 -10.19 -1.61 1.90
CA ASN A 369 -11.46 -1.10 1.41
C ASN A 369 -11.32 0.34 0.87
N PRO A 370 -10.57 0.55 -0.22
CA PRO A 370 -10.43 1.88 -0.81
C PRO A 370 -11.76 2.38 -1.37
N ILE A 371 -11.94 3.70 -1.38
CA ILE A 371 -13.10 4.33 -2.02
C ILE A 371 -13.13 3.92 -3.49
N ARG A 372 -14.25 3.34 -3.92
CA ARG A 372 -14.48 2.97 -5.33
C ARG A 372 -15.16 4.14 -6.03
N MET A 373 -14.46 4.71 -7.01
CA MET A 373 -14.99 5.79 -7.82
C MET A 373 -15.63 5.20 -9.08
N TYR A 374 -16.89 5.55 -9.32
CA TYR A 374 -17.62 5.21 -10.54
C TYR A 374 -17.91 6.49 -11.31
N GLN A 375 -17.69 6.48 -12.62
CA GLN A 375 -18.02 7.60 -13.50
C GLN A 375 -19.14 7.16 -14.44
N ALA A 376 -20.25 7.89 -14.43
CA ALA A 376 -21.32 7.73 -15.41
C ALA A 376 -21.25 8.89 -16.42
N SER A 377 -21.37 8.59 -17.71
CA SER A 377 -21.62 9.61 -18.72
C SER A 377 -23.08 10.07 -18.64
N LYS A 378 -23.36 11.32 -19.06
CA LYS A 378 -24.62 12.09 -18.91
C LYS A 378 -25.94 11.39 -19.30
N PHE A 379 -25.92 10.17 -19.82
CA PHE A 379 -27.09 9.42 -20.26
C PHE A 379 -27.80 8.63 -19.14
N PHE A 380 -27.25 8.62 -17.91
CA PHE A 380 -27.92 8.05 -16.74
C PHE A 380 -28.36 9.16 -15.77
N GLN A 381 -29.49 9.80 -16.05
CA GLN A 381 -30.23 10.50 -15.00
C GLN A 381 -31.12 9.49 -14.28
N GLU A 382 -30.59 8.85 -13.24
CA GLU A 382 -31.48 8.28 -12.23
C GLU A 382 -32.06 9.44 -11.42
N ASN A 383 -33.39 9.52 -11.34
CA ASN A 383 -34.05 10.42 -10.42
C ASN A 383 -33.71 9.97 -8.99
N VAL A 384 -32.88 10.74 -8.28
CA VAL A 384 -32.58 10.48 -6.88
C VAL A 384 -33.88 10.53 -6.07
N THR A 385 -34.30 9.38 -5.57
CA THR A 385 -35.53 9.26 -4.78
C THR A 385 -35.28 9.75 -3.34
N ILE A 386 -36.31 10.30 -2.68
CA ILE A 386 -36.25 10.67 -1.25
C ILE A 386 -35.73 9.50 -0.39
N THR A 387 -36.07 8.26 -0.77
CA THR A 387 -35.57 7.05 -0.10
C THR A 387 -34.07 6.82 -0.22
N GLN A 388 -33.39 7.28 -1.28
CA GLN A 388 -31.92 7.25 -1.34
C GLN A 388 -31.31 8.30 -0.41
N ILE A 389 -31.95 9.46 -0.25
CA ILE A 389 -31.48 10.52 0.66
C ILE A 389 -31.54 10.04 2.12
N ASP A 390 -32.66 9.44 2.56
CA ASP A 390 -32.81 8.93 3.93
C ASP A 390 -31.80 7.81 4.26
N LYS A 391 -31.47 6.98 3.27
CA LYS A 391 -30.44 5.93 3.42
C LYS A 391 -29.08 6.53 3.73
N GLU A 392 -28.65 7.50 2.93
CA GLU A 392 -27.34 8.14 3.07
C GLU A 392 -27.24 9.06 4.30
N THR A 393 -28.31 9.78 4.63
CA THR A 393 -28.27 10.82 5.67
C THR A 393 -28.72 10.35 7.06
N ILE A 394 -29.49 9.26 7.16
CA ILE A 394 -30.06 8.80 8.44
C ILE A 394 -29.65 7.36 8.74
N ILE A 395 -29.91 6.42 7.84
CA ILE A 395 -29.76 4.98 8.12
C ILE A 395 -28.29 4.58 8.24
N ILE A 396 -27.45 4.95 7.25
CA ILE A 396 -26.01 4.64 7.26
C ILE A 396 -25.31 5.30 8.47
N PRO A 397 -25.52 6.59 8.77
CA PRO A 397 -24.93 7.22 9.96
C PRO A 397 -25.36 6.56 11.27
N ARG A 398 -26.62 6.12 11.39
CA ARG A 398 -27.11 5.39 12.57
C ARG A 398 -26.42 4.03 12.72
N LEU A 399 -26.31 3.26 11.64
CA LEU A 399 -25.55 2.00 11.66
C LEU A 399 -24.10 2.24 12.08
N HIS A 400 -23.42 3.22 11.46
CA HIS A 400 -22.04 3.57 11.81
C HIS A 400 -21.92 3.90 13.31
N SER A 401 -22.83 4.70 13.85
CA SER A 401 -22.84 5.04 15.29
C SER A 401 -22.93 3.79 16.18
N ILE A 402 -23.82 2.85 15.86
CA ILE A 402 -23.96 1.58 16.59
C ILE A 402 -22.66 0.76 16.50
N LEU A 403 -22.13 0.57 15.29
CA LEU A 403 -20.90 -0.21 15.08
C LEU A 403 -19.72 0.39 15.85
N LYS A 404 -19.57 1.71 15.81
CA LYS A 404 -18.51 2.45 16.53
C LYS A 404 -18.64 2.32 18.05
N GLN A 405 -19.85 2.37 18.60
CA GLN A 405 -20.07 2.16 20.05
C GLN A 405 -19.64 0.76 20.51
N LEU A 406 -19.74 -0.23 19.63
CA LEU A 406 -19.38 -1.62 19.87
C LEU A 406 -17.93 -1.96 19.50
N ASP A 407 -17.14 -0.97 19.07
CA ASP A 407 -15.80 -1.15 18.53
C ASP A 407 -15.75 -2.11 17.32
N ILE A 408 -16.84 -2.19 16.55
CA ILE A 408 -16.88 -2.95 15.30
C ILE A 408 -16.21 -2.13 14.20
N VAL A 409 -15.17 -2.70 13.62
CA VAL A 409 -14.32 -2.08 12.59
C VAL A 409 -14.66 -2.58 11.19
N ASP A 410 -15.24 -3.76 11.06
CA ASP A 410 -15.72 -4.31 9.79
C ASP A 410 -16.90 -5.25 10.00
N TYR A 411 -17.73 -5.40 8.97
CA TYR A 411 -18.76 -6.41 8.93
C TYR A 411 -18.91 -7.03 7.55
N LYS A 412 -19.21 -8.32 7.50
CA LYS A 412 -19.41 -9.06 6.25
C LYS A 412 -20.66 -9.91 6.32
N LEU A 413 -21.48 -9.84 5.27
CA LEU A 413 -22.63 -10.73 5.10
C LEU A 413 -22.28 -11.81 4.06
N ILE A 414 -22.45 -13.07 4.45
CA ILE A 414 -22.09 -14.23 3.63
C ILE A 414 -23.34 -15.11 3.52
N PRO A 415 -24.08 -15.07 2.39
CA PRO A 415 -25.21 -15.95 2.20
C PRO A 415 -24.75 -17.40 2.03
N ASP A 416 -25.61 -18.35 2.39
CA ASP A 416 -25.44 -19.72 1.96
C ASP A 416 -25.79 -19.90 0.48
N THR A 417 -25.52 -21.08 -0.07
CA THR A 417 -25.73 -21.37 -1.49
C THR A 417 -27.20 -21.38 -1.90
N LYS A 418 -28.13 -21.49 -0.94
CA LYS A 418 -29.57 -21.53 -1.19
C LYS A 418 -30.27 -20.22 -0.86
N PHE A 419 -29.55 -19.24 -0.32
CA PHE A 419 -30.07 -18.00 0.26
C PHE A 419 -31.14 -18.24 1.35
N GLU A 420 -31.06 -19.37 2.06
CA GLU A 420 -31.95 -19.68 3.20
C GLU A 420 -31.38 -19.10 4.51
N THR A 421 -30.05 -19.04 4.61
CA THR A 421 -29.35 -18.44 5.73
C THR A 421 -28.25 -17.50 5.26
N ALA A 422 -27.87 -16.57 6.13
CA ALA A 422 -26.67 -15.76 5.95
C ALA A 422 -25.86 -15.71 7.25
N LEU A 423 -24.54 -15.72 7.12
CA LEU A 423 -23.62 -15.44 8.21
C LEU A 423 -23.27 -13.96 8.18
N LEU A 424 -23.55 -13.26 9.27
CA LEU A 424 -23.02 -11.94 9.57
C LEU A 424 -21.75 -12.10 10.41
N TRP A 425 -20.63 -11.67 9.87
CA TRP A 425 -19.36 -11.54 10.58
C TRP A 425 -19.24 -10.10 11.06
N LEU A 426 -19.02 -9.91 12.36
CA LEU A 426 -18.69 -8.61 12.95
C LEU A 426 -17.27 -8.69 13.48
N GLN A 427 -16.36 -7.92 12.89
CA GLN A 427 -15.00 -7.81 13.37
C GLN A 427 -14.91 -6.69 14.39
N GLN A 428 -14.74 -7.07 15.65
CA GLN A 428 -14.63 -6.17 16.78
C GLN A 428 -13.15 -5.94 17.13
N PHE A 429 -12.78 -4.69 17.38
CA PHE A 429 -11.45 -4.34 17.81
C PHE A 429 -11.26 -4.67 19.30
N ASN A 430 -10.17 -5.38 19.61
CA ASN A 430 -9.93 -6.00 20.90
C ASN A 430 -8.52 -5.69 21.42
N ILE A 431 -8.26 -4.43 21.77
CA ILE A 431 -6.97 -4.04 22.37
C ILE A 431 -6.90 -4.45 23.83
N ASP A 432 -7.96 -4.22 24.60
CA ASP A 432 -8.00 -4.54 26.03
C ASP A 432 -8.65 -5.90 26.24
N LYS A 433 -7.80 -6.93 26.31
CA LYS A 433 -8.21 -8.32 26.51
C LYS A 433 -9.01 -8.55 27.80
N GLN A 434 -8.95 -7.63 28.77
CA GLN A 434 -9.70 -7.75 30.02
C GLN A 434 -11.06 -7.05 29.96
N ASN A 435 -11.29 -6.19 28.96
CA ASN A 435 -12.47 -5.34 28.88
C ASN A 435 -13.08 -5.33 27.46
N VAL A 436 -13.32 -6.52 26.92
CA VAL A 436 -13.99 -6.67 25.61
C VAL A 436 -15.48 -6.44 25.79
N LYS A 437 -16.03 -5.46 25.07
CA LYS A 437 -17.47 -5.19 25.07
C LYS A 437 -18.23 -6.41 24.55
N GLN A 438 -19.10 -6.98 25.38
CA GLN A 438 -20.02 -8.00 24.93
C GLN A 438 -21.13 -7.38 24.10
N ILE A 439 -21.48 -8.02 22.98
CA ILE A 439 -22.55 -7.58 22.09
C ILE A 439 -23.82 -8.32 22.47
N SER A 440 -24.85 -7.56 22.89
CA SER A 440 -26.14 -8.11 23.30
C SER A 440 -26.98 -8.55 22.10
N ARG A 441 -27.99 -9.41 22.35
CA ARG A 441 -28.94 -9.79 21.29
C ARG A 441 -29.73 -8.60 20.76
N ASP A 442 -30.01 -7.60 21.59
CA ASP A 442 -30.72 -6.39 21.17
C ASP A 442 -29.87 -5.53 20.23
N GLN A 443 -28.58 -5.39 20.53
CA GLN A 443 -27.64 -4.69 19.65
C GLN A 443 -27.51 -5.39 18.29
N VAL A 444 -27.50 -6.74 18.26
CA VAL A 444 -27.54 -7.50 17.01
C VAL A 444 -28.83 -7.23 16.23
N ARG A 445 -29.99 -7.20 16.90
CA ARG A 445 -31.26 -6.86 16.25
C ARG A 445 -31.21 -5.48 15.62
N ASP A 446 -30.69 -4.49 16.34
CA ASP A 446 -30.56 -3.12 15.82
C ASP A 446 -29.66 -3.06 14.58
N ILE A 447 -28.52 -3.75 14.59
CA ILE A 447 -27.63 -3.86 13.43
C ILE A 447 -28.37 -4.48 12.24
N LEU A 448 -29.04 -5.62 12.44
CA LEU A 448 -29.77 -6.32 11.37
C LEU A 448 -30.91 -5.47 10.80
N GLN A 449 -31.62 -4.73 11.65
CA GLN A 449 -32.67 -3.81 11.21
C GLN A 449 -32.10 -2.68 10.33
N GLN A 450 -30.97 -2.09 10.71
CA GLN A 450 -30.34 -1.05 9.87
C GLN A 450 -29.83 -1.64 8.54
N LEU A 451 -29.19 -2.82 8.56
CA LEU A 451 -28.71 -3.49 7.35
C LEU A 451 -29.86 -3.82 6.39
N CYS A 452 -31.00 -4.29 6.91
CA CYS A 452 -32.20 -4.54 6.11
C CYS A 452 -32.70 -3.24 5.45
N LYS A 453 -32.77 -2.13 6.20
CA LYS A 453 -33.20 -0.82 5.68
C LYS A 453 -32.26 -0.26 4.61
N ILE A 454 -30.96 -0.53 4.70
CA ILE A 454 -29.99 -0.19 3.64
C ILE A 454 -30.30 -1.00 2.37
N GLY A 455 -30.61 -2.28 2.52
CA GLY A 455 -30.94 -3.21 1.43
C GLY A 455 -32.29 -2.95 0.74
N GLU A 456 -33.23 -2.23 1.36
CA GLU A 456 -34.55 -1.94 0.75
C GLU A 456 -34.42 -1.03 -0.49
N ILE A 457 -34.21 -1.59 -1.68
CA ILE A 457 -34.25 -0.82 -2.92
C ILE A 457 -35.73 -0.66 -3.33
N LYS A 458 -36.29 0.55 -3.22
CA LYS A 458 -37.53 0.90 -3.94
C LYS A 458 -37.21 1.07 -5.42
N SER A 459 -36.93 -0.03 -6.12
CA SER A 459 -36.82 0.01 -7.58
C SER A 459 -38.23 0.01 -8.20
N GLN A 460 -38.39 0.58 -9.38
CA GLN A 460 -39.63 0.48 -10.17
C GLN A 460 -39.96 -0.96 -10.62
N PHE A 461 -39.11 -1.95 -10.29
CA PHE A 461 -39.13 -3.30 -10.86
C PHE A 461 -39.24 -4.44 -9.85
N ASP A 462 -39.52 -4.22 -8.55
CA ASP A 462 -39.86 -5.37 -7.70
C ASP A 462 -40.90 -5.13 -6.60
N TYR A 463 -41.84 -6.09 -6.55
CA TYR A 463 -42.98 -6.23 -5.66
C TYR A 463 -42.59 -7.19 -4.53
N LYS A 464 -42.15 -6.65 -3.39
CA LYS A 464 -42.40 -7.14 -2.02
C LYS A 464 -41.51 -6.35 -1.08
N THR A 465 -42.09 -5.37 -0.42
CA THR A 465 -41.49 -4.72 0.74
C THR A 465 -41.34 -5.78 1.85
N SER A 466 -40.16 -6.36 2.00
CA SER A 466 -39.82 -7.08 3.22
C SER A 466 -39.84 -6.06 4.36
N LYS A 467 -40.90 -6.04 5.18
CA LYS A 467 -40.97 -5.12 6.31
C LYS A 467 -39.81 -5.42 7.25
N CYS A 468 -38.76 -4.60 7.21
CA CYS A 468 -37.61 -4.68 8.12
C CYS A 468 -37.99 -4.55 9.62
N ASP A 469 -39.28 -4.31 9.91
CA ASP A 469 -39.88 -4.31 11.25
C ASP A 469 -39.86 -5.70 11.91
N VAL A 470 -39.81 -6.80 11.14
CA VAL A 470 -39.66 -8.15 11.68
C VAL A 470 -38.19 -8.54 11.67
N SER A 471 -37.54 -8.53 12.83
CA SER A 471 -36.14 -8.96 12.94
C SER A 471 -36.04 -10.47 12.67
N PRO A 472 -35.18 -10.91 11.72
CA PRO A 472 -35.04 -12.32 11.40
C PRO A 472 -34.54 -13.10 12.62
N SER A 473 -34.92 -14.38 12.71
CA SER A 473 -34.37 -15.25 13.75
C SER A 473 -32.88 -15.45 13.52
N PHE A 474 -32.08 -15.35 14.58
CA PHE A 474 -30.63 -15.53 14.50
C PHE A 474 -30.06 -16.30 15.69
N GLU A 475 -28.84 -16.80 15.55
CA GLU A 475 -28.07 -17.45 16.61
C GLU A 475 -26.58 -17.10 16.50
N PHE A 476 -25.88 -17.06 17.63
CA PHE A 476 -24.42 -16.92 17.64
C PHE A 476 -23.79 -18.26 17.29
N THR A 477 -22.81 -18.23 16.39
CA THR A 477 -22.17 -19.43 15.86
C THR A 477 -20.64 -19.28 15.87
N LYS A 478 -19.96 -20.39 15.61
CA LYS A 478 -18.53 -20.39 15.27
C LYS A 478 -18.32 -19.68 13.93
N LEU A 479 -17.07 -19.33 13.61
CA LEU A 479 -16.68 -18.82 12.29
C LEU A 479 -17.18 -19.69 11.12
N THR A 480 -17.25 -21.00 11.34
CA THR A 480 -17.74 -22.00 10.38
C THR A 480 -19.26 -22.08 10.26
N GLY A 481 -20.01 -21.32 11.06
CA GLY A 481 -21.47 -21.38 11.14
C GLY A 481 -22.02 -22.53 12.00
N GLN A 482 -21.16 -23.30 12.67
CA GLN A 482 -21.54 -24.35 13.61
C GLN A 482 -22.00 -23.78 14.97
N ALA A 483 -22.74 -24.57 15.75
CA ALA A 483 -23.17 -24.19 17.08
C ALA A 483 -21.98 -23.80 17.98
N LEU A 484 -22.13 -22.69 18.69
CA LEU A 484 -21.14 -22.17 19.64
C LEU A 484 -21.49 -22.66 21.05
N SER A 485 -20.53 -23.26 21.77
CA SER A 485 -20.76 -23.64 23.18
C SER A 485 -20.60 -22.45 24.14
N ASP A 486 -21.24 -22.52 25.32
CA ASP A 486 -21.15 -21.48 26.35
C ASP A 486 -19.71 -21.23 26.84
N ILE A 487 -18.87 -22.28 26.83
CA ILE A 487 -17.45 -22.20 27.20
C ILE A 487 -16.67 -21.43 26.14
N GLU A 488 -16.88 -21.75 24.86
CA GLU A 488 -16.23 -21.07 23.73
C GLU A 488 -16.67 -19.60 23.63
N GLN A 489 -17.92 -19.29 23.98
CA GLN A 489 -18.43 -17.92 23.97
C GLN A 489 -17.75 -17.02 25.03
N LYS A 490 -17.32 -17.60 26.15
CA LYS A 490 -16.59 -16.92 27.22
C LYS A 490 -15.07 -16.95 27.06
N LYS A 491 -14.55 -17.79 26.16
CA LYS A 491 -13.12 -17.95 25.94
C LYS A 491 -12.60 -16.76 25.12
N ASN A 492 -11.79 -15.90 25.74
CA ASN A 492 -11.17 -14.76 25.06
C ASN A 492 -9.82 -15.17 24.44
N ASP A 493 -9.87 -16.07 23.45
CA ASP A 493 -8.67 -16.55 22.77
C ASP A 493 -8.21 -15.54 21.70
N TYR A 494 -7.37 -14.60 22.14
CA TYR A 494 -6.25 -13.91 21.48
C TYR A 494 -6.33 -13.53 19.98
N SER A 495 -6.55 -12.24 19.69
CA SER A 495 -5.91 -11.45 18.62
C SER A 495 -6.19 -9.94 18.81
N LEU A 496 -5.66 -9.03 17.97
CA LEU A 496 -6.09 -7.62 17.96
C LEU A 496 -7.59 -7.46 17.64
N TYR A 497 -8.21 -8.50 17.08
CA TYR A 497 -9.60 -8.53 16.69
C TYR A 497 -10.33 -9.73 17.30
N LYS A 498 -11.61 -9.55 17.56
CA LYS A 498 -12.56 -10.62 17.86
C LYS A 498 -13.56 -10.67 16.73
N ILE A 499 -13.72 -11.83 16.09
CA ILE A 499 -14.76 -12.02 15.08
C ILE A 499 -15.97 -12.68 15.74
N LEU A 500 -17.10 -11.98 15.73
CA LEU A 500 -18.39 -12.53 16.15
C LEU A 500 -19.15 -13.00 14.90
N THR A 501 -19.66 -14.22 14.93
CA THR A 501 -20.44 -14.78 13.84
C THR A 501 -21.89 -14.98 14.28
N ILE A 502 -22.80 -14.47 13.46
CA ILE A 502 -24.25 -14.54 13.68
C ILE A 502 -24.86 -15.22 12.47
N LYS A 503 -25.51 -16.36 12.67
CA LYS A 503 -26.28 -17.04 11.62
C LYS A 503 -27.71 -16.50 11.63
N ILE A 504 -28.13 -15.97 10.50
CA ILE A 504 -29.43 -15.35 10.26
C ILE A 504 -30.24 -16.31 9.38
N LYS A 505 -31.50 -16.56 9.72
CA LYS A 505 -32.43 -17.24 8.79
C LYS A 505 -33.13 -16.18 7.93
N LEU A 506 -32.96 -16.29 6.62
CA LEU A 506 -33.64 -15.48 5.63
C LEU A 506 -35.00 -16.16 5.38
N ILE A 507 -36.10 -15.43 5.60
CA ILE A 507 -37.49 -15.95 5.51
C ILE A 507 -37.98 -15.89 4.08
#